data_AF-A0A1F7BRZ1-F1
#
_entry.id   AF-A0A1F7BRZ1-F1
#
_cell.length_a   1.000
_cell.length_b   1.000
_cell.length_c   1.000
_cell.angle_alpha   90.00
_cell.angle_beta   90.00
_cell.angle_gamma   90.00
#
_symmetry.space_group_name_H-M   'P 1'
#
loop_
_entity.id
_entity.type
_entity.pdbx_description
1 polymer ?
#
loop_
_entity_poly.entity_id
_entity_poly.type
_entity_poly.pdbx_seq_one_letter_code
_entity_poly.pdbx_strand_id
1 'polypeptide(L)'
;MPVTRYLSDIQKELATGHAQEHSYRPALKALFETITKLRVVNEPKGSAHGRPDFIFLKGEVPICYVEAKDITVNLDKMEKSEQMARYFGYANLVLTNGLEFRFYKNGARYGDSLICAVKRENTIEPKKETFTAFIDVLTDFISEPIDAIRSAEHLAKIMGGKARRLRENITEILDPAFTGQKGDIENVMQILKAKLIHDITPAQFADLYAQTLVYGLFVARYNDDTPETFSRTEAREKIPASNHLLQQFFDHIAGTNFLKKLSFIVDELCDVFVHSNVHDLVHGLYRQMSLEQETHDPIIHFYEDFLKEYDPALRMSRGVFYTPLPVVRFIVRSVDALLKEHFGLSQGLADRSKIDWERIEHGKKTKESIDRVQILDPAVGTGTFLNEVIRNVHERYKDRKGEWPAFVNEHLVPRLHGFELMMASYTIAHLKLSMTLAETGIAKITKRLRVFLTNSLEEAPPKICLID
;
A
#
# COMPACT_ATOMS: atom_id res chain seq x y z
N MET A 1 1.23 45.40 5.15
CA MET A 1 1.56 43.96 5.18
C MET A 1 0.50 43.17 4.40
N PRO A 2 0.87 42.06 3.72
CA PRO A 2 -0.04 41.28 2.88
C PRO A 2 -1.32 40.84 3.61
N VAL A 3 -1.19 40.36 4.84
CA VAL A 3 -2.31 39.87 5.67
C VAL A 3 -3.29 41.00 6.02
N THR A 4 -2.80 42.21 6.30
CA THR A 4 -3.66 43.37 6.60
C THR A 4 -4.54 43.75 5.41
N ARG A 5 -3.95 43.74 4.20
CA ARG A 5 -4.69 44.02 2.97
C ARG A 5 -5.73 42.94 2.71
N TYR A 6 -5.32 41.68 2.83
CA TYR A 6 -6.20 40.52 2.70
C TYR A 6 -7.43 40.59 3.61
N LEU A 7 -7.23 40.83 4.92
CA LEU A 7 -8.35 40.94 5.86
C LEU A 7 -9.25 42.14 5.56
N SER A 8 -8.69 43.25 5.07
CA SER A 8 -9.50 44.39 4.61
C SER A 8 -10.38 44.01 3.42
N ASP A 9 -9.91 43.16 2.51
CA ASP A 9 -10.67 42.74 1.35
C ASP A 9 -11.76 41.73 1.74
N ILE A 10 -11.48 40.78 2.63
CA ILE A 10 -12.53 39.90 3.21
C ILE A 10 -13.58 40.72 3.97
N GLN A 11 -13.17 41.74 4.74
CA GLN A 11 -14.12 42.59 5.46
C GLN A 11 -15.08 43.34 4.53
N LYS A 12 -14.60 43.78 3.36
CA LYS A 12 -15.47 44.43 2.35
C LYS A 12 -16.51 43.45 1.81
N GLU A 13 -16.08 42.24 1.46
CA GLU A 13 -16.99 41.19 0.99
C GLU A 13 -18.02 40.83 2.06
N LEU A 14 -17.58 40.66 3.31
CA LEU A 14 -18.47 40.39 4.44
C LEU A 14 -19.50 41.51 4.66
N ALA A 15 -19.08 42.77 4.55
CA ALA A 15 -19.94 43.93 4.73
C ALA A 15 -21.07 44.03 3.69
N THR A 16 -20.97 43.34 2.55
CA THR A 16 -22.05 43.28 1.54
C THR A 16 -23.27 42.50 2.03
N GLY A 17 -23.10 41.59 3.00
CA GLY A 17 -24.14 40.67 3.45
C GLY A 17 -24.53 39.56 2.46
N HIS A 18 -23.91 39.52 1.27
CA HIS A 18 -24.20 38.54 0.22
C HIS A 18 -23.03 37.58 -0.05
N ALA A 19 -21.90 37.75 0.64
CA ALA A 19 -20.73 36.92 0.45
C ALA A 19 -20.97 35.46 0.85
N GLN A 20 -20.53 34.55 0.00
CA GLN A 20 -20.49 33.10 0.24
C GLN A 20 -19.04 32.63 0.19
N GLU A 21 -18.82 31.33 0.42
CA GLU A 21 -17.48 30.72 0.42
C GLU A 21 -16.61 31.17 -0.77
N HIS A 22 -17.16 31.17 -1.98
CA HIS A 22 -16.45 31.57 -3.20
C HIS A 22 -16.05 33.05 -3.25
N SER A 23 -16.79 33.93 -2.57
CA SER A 23 -16.53 35.38 -2.56
C SER A 23 -15.16 35.72 -1.97
N TYR A 24 -14.64 34.87 -1.07
CA TYR A 24 -13.35 35.11 -0.41
C TYR A 24 -12.15 34.52 -1.16
N ARG A 25 -12.39 33.65 -2.16
CA ARG A 25 -11.33 32.93 -2.90
C ARG A 25 -10.36 33.85 -3.65
N PRO A 26 -10.80 34.96 -4.29
CA PRO A 26 -9.87 35.90 -4.94
C PRO A 26 -8.89 36.55 -3.96
N ALA A 27 -9.35 36.92 -2.77
CA ALA A 27 -8.51 37.51 -1.72
C ALA A 27 -7.49 36.49 -1.19
N LEU A 28 -7.92 35.23 -0.97
CA LEU A 28 -7.04 34.13 -0.57
C LEU A 28 -5.94 33.86 -1.63
N LYS A 29 -6.33 33.79 -2.90
CA LYS A 29 -5.39 33.61 -4.02
C LYS A 29 -4.31 34.69 -4.00
N ALA A 30 -4.73 35.96 -3.91
CA ALA A 30 -3.80 37.09 -3.89
C ALA A 30 -2.87 37.07 -2.67
N LEU A 31 -3.38 36.68 -1.49
CA LEU A 31 -2.58 36.51 -0.27
C LEU A 31 -1.48 35.46 -0.49
N PHE A 32 -1.87 34.26 -0.94
CA PHE A 32 -0.94 33.16 -1.16
C PHE A 32 0.11 33.49 -2.21
N GLU A 33 -0.26 34.06 -3.36
CA GLU A 33 0.71 34.47 -4.40
C GLU A 33 1.67 35.54 -3.86
N THR A 34 1.18 36.46 -3.03
CA THR A 34 2.01 37.53 -2.45
C THR A 34 3.05 37.00 -1.47
N ILE A 35 2.67 36.05 -0.60
CA ILE A 35 3.56 35.48 0.41
C ILE A 35 4.52 34.47 -0.21
N THR A 36 3.98 33.51 -0.95
CA THR A 36 4.72 32.35 -1.44
C THR A 36 5.57 32.64 -2.66
N LYS A 37 5.22 33.68 -3.43
CA LYS A 37 5.77 33.97 -4.77
C LYS A 37 5.58 32.82 -5.78
N LEU A 38 4.69 31.86 -5.47
CA LEU A 38 4.33 30.75 -6.34
C LEU A 38 3.11 31.11 -7.18
N ARG A 39 2.92 30.38 -8.28
CA ARG A 39 1.69 30.44 -9.05
C ARG A 39 0.62 29.65 -8.30
N VAL A 40 -0.50 30.30 -7.97
CA VAL A 40 -1.63 29.66 -7.28
C VAL A 40 -2.78 29.53 -8.27
N VAL A 41 -3.35 28.34 -8.38
CA VAL A 41 -4.54 28.10 -9.23
C VAL A 41 -5.72 27.80 -8.32
N ASN A 42 -6.80 28.56 -8.47
CA ASN A 42 -8.09 28.28 -7.86
C ASN A 42 -8.92 27.43 -8.82
N GLU A 43 -9.59 26.40 -8.30
CA GLU A 43 -10.41 25.44 -9.08
C GLU A 43 -9.64 24.80 -10.25
N PRO A 44 -8.57 24.03 -9.96
CA PRO A 44 -7.83 23.32 -11.00
C PRO A 44 -8.75 22.35 -11.78
N LYS A 45 -8.48 22.17 -13.08
CA LYS A 45 -9.26 21.25 -13.93
C LYS A 45 -9.39 19.86 -13.28
N GLY A 46 -10.62 19.36 -13.18
CA GLY A 46 -10.96 18.07 -12.55
C GLY A 46 -11.45 18.15 -11.09
N SER A 47 -11.73 19.34 -10.56
CA SER A 47 -12.12 19.57 -9.15
C SER A 47 -13.50 19.04 -8.74
N ALA A 48 -14.41 18.78 -9.68
CA ALA A 48 -15.82 18.51 -9.38
C ALA A 48 -16.11 17.34 -8.41
N HIS A 49 -15.16 16.39 -8.22
CA HIS A 49 -15.38 15.21 -7.36
C HIS A 49 -14.15 14.71 -6.57
N GLY A 50 -13.07 15.50 -6.40
CA GLY A 50 -11.91 14.94 -5.67
C GLY A 50 -10.63 15.74 -5.45
N ARG A 51 -10.55 17.03 -5.79
CA ARG A 51 -9.33 17.84 -5.57
C ARG A 51 -9.61 19.07 -4.68
N PRO A 52 -8.65 19.55 -3.89
CA PRO A 52 -8.78 20.77 -3.08
C PRO A 52 -8.97 22.05 -3.91
N ASP A 53 -9.50 23.08 -3.27
CA ASP A 53 -9.87 24.36 -3.90
C ASP A 53 -8.70 25.12 -4.54
N PHE A 54 -7.50 25.02 -3.99
CA PHE A 54 -6.29 25.63 -4.56
C PHE A 54 -5.13 24.65 -4.68
N ILE A 55 -4.28 24.91 -5.67
CA ILE A 55 -2.96 24.29 -5.81
C ILE A 55 -1.88 25.35 -5.94
N PHE A 56 -0.74 25.13 -5.29
CA PHE A 56 0.45 25.96 -5.43
C PHE A 56 1.43 25.25 -6.36
N LEU A 57 1.92 25.96 -7.37
CA LEU A 57 2.78 25.43 -8.41
C LEU A 57 4.20 26.00 -8.32
N LYS A 58 5.20 25.11 -8.34
CA LYS A 58 6.62 25.44 -8.57
C LYS A 58 6.97 25.01 -10.00
N GLY A 59 6.95 25.98 -10.92
CA GLY A 59 6.90 25.65 -12.36
C GLY A 59 5.54 25.06 -12.71
N GLU A 60 5.53 23.82 -13.23
CA GLU A 60 4.30 23.07 -13.54
C GLU A 60 3.95 22.02 -12.46
N VAL A 61 4.78 21.87 -11.42
CA VAL A 61 4.61 20.83 -10.39
C VAL A 61 3.77 21.37 -9.23
N PRO A 62 2.66 20.70 -8.85
CA PRO A 62 1.93 20.99 -7.61
C PRO A 62 2.75 20.62 -6.39
N ILE A 63 2.97 21.57 -5.48
CA ILE A 63 3.75 21.37 -4.25
C ILE A 63 2.96 21.52 -2.95
N CYS A 64 1.74 22.08 -3.03
CA CYS A 64 0.86 22.26 -1.89
C CYS A 64 -0.59 22.37 -2.38
N TYR A 65 -1.51 21.83 -1.57
CA TYR A 65 -2.93 21.89 -1.80
C TYR A 65 -3.60 22.70 -0.69
N VAL A 66 -4.66 23.43 -1.00
CA VAL A 66 -5.42 24.18 0.01
C VAL A 66 -6.90 23.88 -0.15
N GLU A 67 -7.53 23.46 0.94
CA GLU A 67 -8.97 23.37 1.07
C GLU A 67 -9.47 24.58 1.83
N ALA A 68 -10.39 25.35 1.22
CA ALA A 68 -10.92 26.58 1.80
C ALA A 68 -12.41 26.41 2.11
N LYS A 69 -12.84 26.93 3.25
CA LYS A 69 -14.23 26.92 3.70
C LYS A 69 -14.73 28.33 3.94
N ASP A 70 -16.05 28.47 4.05
CA ASP A 70 -16.66 29.72 4.47
C ASP A 70 -16.14 30.16 5.86
N ILE A 71 -16.02 31.48 6.05
CA ILE A 71 -15.47 32.11 7.27
C ILE A 71 -16.22 31.73 8.56
N THR A 72 -17.44 31.20 8.46
CA THR A 72 -18.25 30.76 9.61
C THR A 72 -18.05 29.29 9.97
N VAL A 73 -17.36 28.53 9.11
CA VAL A 73 -17.18 27.08 9.29
C VAL A 73 -16.18 26.79 10.42
N ASN A 74 -16.57 25.88 11.31
CA ASN A 74 -15.71 25.35 12.35
C ASN A 74 -14.79 24.26 11.75
N LEU A 75 -13.48 24.50 11.79
CA LEU A 75 -12.48 23.60 11.21
C LEU A 75 -12.33 22.27 11.96
N ASP A 76 -12.61 22.21 13.28
CA ASP A 76 -12.55 20.96 14.06
C ASP A 76 -13.57 19.93 13.58
N LYS A 77 -14.75 20.39 13.12
CA LYS A 77 -15.74 19.51 12.50
C LYS A 77 -15.29 19.06 11.12
N MET A 78 -14.68 19.96 10.35
CA MET A 78 -14.24 19.67 8.98
C MET A 78 -13.09 18.65 8.94
N GLU A 79 -12.15 18.70 9.88
CA GLU A 79 -11.07 17.70 10.00
C GLU A 79 -11.59 16.26 10.09
N LYS A 80 -12.80 16.06 10.63
CA LYS A 80 -13.44 14.75 10.80
C LYS A 80 -14.32 14.35 9.61
N SER A 81 -14.41 15.18 8.58
CA SER A 81 -15.24 14.90 7.41
C SER A 81 -14.60 13.86 6.49
N GLU A 82 -15.44 13.10 5.76
CA GLU A 82 -14.96 12.18 4.73
C GLU A 82 -14.17 12.86 3.62
N GLN A 83 -14.47 14.14 3.35
CA GLN A 83 -13.73 14.95 2.38
C GLN A 83 -12.28 15.15 2.85
N MET A 84 -12.09 15.58 4.09
CA MET A 84 -10.75 15.79 4.66
C MET A 84 -9.96 14.49 4.81
N ALA A 85 -10.63 13.38 5.12
CA ALA A 85 -9.99 12.05 5.14
C ALA A 85 -9.30 11.72 3.80
N ARG A 86 -9.84 12.20 2.66
CA ARG A 86 -9.23 12.03 1.33
C ARG A 86 -8.01 12.95 1.15
N TYR A 87 -8.07 14.17 1.66
CA TYR A 87 -7.05 15.19 1.45
C TYR A 87 -5.83 15.03 2.35
N PHE A 88 -5.94 14.36 3.50
CA PHE A 88 -4.78 14.03 4.33
C PHE A 88 -3.74 13.14 3.63
N GLY A 89 -4.05 12.58 2.46
CA GLY A 89 -3.06 11.90 1.62
C GLY A 89 -2.14 12.83 0.82
N TYR A 90 -2.39 14.15 0.81
CA TYR A 90 -1.47 15.11 0.19
C TYR A 90 -0.27 15.36 1.08
N ALA A 91 0.91 15.47 0.46
CA ALA A 91 2.16 15.70 1.17
C ALA A 91 2.16 17.05 1.92
N ASN A 92 1.63 18.10 1.29
CA ASN A 92 1.43 19.41 1.90
C ASN A 92 -0.02 19.84 1.67
N LEU A 93 -0.79 19.96 2.76
CA LEU A 93 -2.18 20.41 2.75
C LEU A 93 -2.36 21.57 3.74
N VAL A 94 -3.09 22.60 3.31
CA VAL A 94 -3.58 23.67 4.18
C VAL A 94 -5.10 23.59 4.25
N LEU A 95 -5.67 23.56 5.45
CA LEU A 95 -7.09 23.72 5.68
C LEU A 95 -7.34 25.11 6.27
N THR A 96 -8.28 25.85 5.69
CA THR A 96 -8.58 27.20 6.16
C THR A 96 -10.05 27.58 6.01
N ASN A 97 -10.54 28.44 6.90
CA ASN A 97 -11.78 29.19 6.70
C ASN A 97 -11.51 30.67 6.36
N GLY A 98 -10.27 31.01 5.96
CA GLY A 98 -9.82 32.38 5.70
C GLY A 98 -9.44 33.20 6.93
N LEU A 99 -9.78 32.75 8.15
CA LEU A 99 -9.40 33.45 9.40
C LEU A 99 -8.44 32.60 10.24
N GLU A 100 -8.62 31.29 10.21
CA GLU A 100 -7.75 30.27 10.80
C GLU A 100 -7.10 29.43 9.69
N PHE A 101 -5.82 29.13 9.85
CA PHE A 101 -5.03 28.30 8.92
C PHE A 101 -4.42 27.13 9.69
N ARG A 102 -4.66 25.91 9.20
CA ARG A 102 -4.10 24.67 9.74
C ARG A 102 -3.25 24.01 8.67
N PHE A 103 -2.03 23.66 9.03
CA PHE A 103 -1.04 23.10 8.13
C PHE A 103 -0.90 21.60 8.40
N TYR A 104 -0.81 20.83 7.33
CA TYR A 104 -0.67 19.38 7.38
C TYR A 104 0.46 18.96 6.48
N LYS A 105 1.44 18.28 7.08
CA LYS A 105 2.51 17.64 6.34
C LYS A 105 2.32 16.14 6.44
N ASN A 106 2.16 15.47 5.30
CA ASN A 106 1.90 14.03 5.22
C ASN A 106 0.78 13.62 6.19
N GLY A 107 -0.36 14.32 6.12
CA GLY A 107 -1.55 14.09 6.95
C GLY A 107 -1.42 14.34 8.46
N ALA A 108 -0.24 14.67 8.97
CA ALA A 108 -0.02 15.07 10.36
C ALA A 108 -0.04 16.59 10.49
N ARG A 109 -0.50 17.12 11.64
CA ARG A 109 -0.45 18.57 11.88
C ARG A 109 1.00 19.06 11.88
N TYR A 110 1.24 20.12 11.11
CA TYR A 110 2.49 20.86 11.10
C TYR A 110 2.32 22.11 11.96
N GLY A 111 2.76 22.01 13.22
CA GLY A 111 2.61 23.07 14.21
C GLY A 111 1.18 23.32 14.67
N ASP A 112 1.00 24.45 15.36
CA ASP A 112 -0.30 24.89 15.87
C ASP A 112 -1.13 25.63 14.82
N SER A 113 -2.46 25.65 15.03
CA SER A 113 -3.36 26.47 14.22
C SER A 113 -2.97 27.95 14.30
N LEU A 114 -2.88 28.62 13.16
CA LEU A 114 -2.60 30.04 13.09
C LEU A 114 -3.90 30.83 12.85
N ILE A 115 -4.32 31.56 13.88
CA ILE A 115 -5.53 32.39 13.84
C ILE A 115 -5.11 33.83 13.52
N CYS A 116 -5.35 34.28 12.30
CA CYS A 116 -5.03 35.64 11.84
C CYS A 116 -6.13 36.65 12.23
N ALA A 117 -7.37 36.20 12.40
CA ALA A 117 -8.47 37.06 12.81
C ALA A 117 -9.62 36.27 13.44
N VAL A 118 -10.54 36.97 14.07
CA VAL A 118 -11.77 36.40 14.61
C VAL A 118 -12.96 37.20 14.08
N LYS A 119 -14.00 36.50 13.63
CA LYS A 119 -15.26 37.14 13.25
C LYS A 119 -16.08 37.46 14.50
N ARG A 120 -16.46 38.72 14.67
CA ARG A 120 -17.48 39.17 15.61
C ARG A 120 -18.61 39.83 14.85
N GLU A 121 -19.75 39.14 14.80
CA GLU A 121 -20.92 39.58 14.00
C GLU A 121 -20.53 39.84 12.54
N ASN A 122 -20.58 41.08 12.07
CA ASN A 122 -20.20 41.49 10.72
C ASN A 122 -18.80 42.12 10.63
N THR A 123 -18.00 41.98 11.68
CA THR A 123 -16.67 42.58 11.77
C THR A 123 -15.60 41.50 11.93
N ILE A 124 -14.45 41.70 11.29
CA ILE A 124 -13.27 40.84 11.36
C ILE A 124 -12.25 41.57 12.21
N GLU A 125 -12.01 41.04 13.41
CA GLU A 125 -11.02 41.57 14.35
C GLU A 125 -9.65 40.94 14.04
N PRO A 126 -8.66 41.72 13.56
CA PRO A 126 -7.35 41.19 13.21
C PRO A 126 -6.50 40.91 14.46
N LYS A 127 -5.86 39.73 14.51
CA LYS A 127 -4.82 39.39 15.49
C LYS A 127 -3.44 39.70 14.92
N LYS A 128 -3.06 40.98 14.94
CA LYS A 128 -1.85 41.46 14.25
C LYS A 128 -0.58 40.79 14.74
N GLU A 129 -0.54 40.35 15.99
CA GLU A 129 0.55 39.62 16.63
C GLU A 129 0.84 38.26 15.96
N THR A 130 -0.11 37.65 15.27
CA THR A 130 0.08 36.36 14.60
C THR A 130 0.50 36.47 13.14
N PHE A 131 0.50 37.69 12.56
CA PHE A 131 0.72 37.87 11.12
C PHE A 131 2.12 37.45 10.68
N THR A 132 3.15 37.83 11.44
CA THR A 132 4.53 37.46 11.12
C THR A 132 4.68 35.95 11.21
N ALA A 133 4.21 35.32 12.28
CA ALA A 133 4.25 33.87 12.44
C ALA A 133 3.51 33.13 11.32
N PHE A 134 2.35 33.63 10.87
CA PHE A 134 1.64 33.05 9.73
C PHE A 134 2.43 33.14 8.43
N ILE A 135 3.05 34.29 8.15
CA ILE A 135 3.88 34.46 6.95
C ILE A 135 5.07 33.51 7.00
N ASP A 136 5.79 33.47 8.12
CA ASP A 136 6.98 32.64 8.30
C ASP A 136 6.62 31.16 8.17
N VAL A 137 5.60 30.68 8.90
CA VAL A 137 5.16 29.27 8.80
C VAL A 137 4.70 28.92 7.40
N LEU A 138 3.92 29.78 6.73
CA LEU A 138 3.48 29.50 5.36
C LEU A 138 4.67 29.46 4.40
N THR A 139 5.66 30.34 4.56
CA THR A 139 6.87 30.37 3.74
C THR A 139 7.76 29.16 3.99
N ASP A 140 7.96 28.76 5.24
CA ASP A 140 8.74 27.58 5.63
C ASP A 140 8.06 26.30 5.13
N PHE A 141 6.75 26.18 5.33
CA PHE A 141 5.94 25.05 4.92
C PHE A 141 6.03 24.74 3.42
N ILE A 142 6.18 25.76 2.56
CA ILE A 142 6.32 25.59 1.10
C ILE A 142 7.77 25.50 0.61
N SER A 143 8.73 25.96 1.42
CA SER A 143 10.15 26.05 1.03
C SER A 143 10.94 24.82 1.46
N GLU A 144 10.46 24.13 2.50
CA GLU A 144 10.88 22.78 2.78
C GLU A 144 10.64 21.90 1.53
N PRO A 145 11.61 21.07 1.11
CA PRO A 145 11.36 20.07 0.09
C PRO A 145 10.14 19.25 0.51
N ILE A 146 9.33 18.83 -0.46
CA ILE A 146 8.29 17.81 -0.23
C ILE A 146 9.02 16.64 0.41
N ASP A 147 8.87 16.50 1.72
CA ASP A 147 9.42 15.34 2.40
C ASP A 147 8.56 14.19 1.91
N ALA A 148 9.13 13.41 0.98
CA ALA A 148 8.62 12.13 0.53
C ALA A 148 7.97 11.40 1.70
N ILE A 149 6.86 10.70 1.51
CA ILE A 149 6.17 9.99 2.59
C ILE A 149 7.24 9.17 3.36
N ARG A 150 7.56 9.61 4.59
CA ARG A 150 8.68 9.07 5.40
C ARG A 150 8.21 8.13 6.51
N SER A 151 6.89 7.99 6.71
CA SER A 151 6.36 7.02 7.67
C SER A 151 5.52 5.94 7.00
N ALA A 152 5.87 4.70 7.33
CA ALA A 152 5.16 3.50 6.93
C ALA A 152 3.71 3.51 7.42
N GLU A 153 3.48 3.98 8.65
CA GLU A 153 2.15 4.12 9.23
C GLU A 153 1.26 5.07 8.41
N HIS A 154 1.80 6.18 7.92
CA HIS A 154 1.04 7.12 7.10
C HIS A 154 0.70 6.53 5.73
N LEU A 155 1.67 5.88 5.08
CA LEU A 155 1.43 5.18 3.82
C LEU A 155 0.36 4.08 3.98
N ALA A 156 0.44 3.30 5.06
CA ALA A 156 -0.54 2.28 5.40
C ALA A 156 -1.95 2.86 5.60
N LYS A 157 -2.06 4.02 6.26
CA LYS A 157 -3.34 4.74 6.42
C LYS A 157 -3.93 5.20 5.10
N ILE A 158 -3.12 5.77 4.21
CA ILE A 158 -3.58 6.17 2.86
C ILE A 158 -4.06 4.94 2.10
N MET A 159 -3.24 3.88 2.06
CA MET A 159 -3.57 2.61 1.40
C MET A 159 -4.87 2.01 1.93
N GLY A 160 -5.06 1.94 3.25
CA GLY A 160 -6.28 1.43 3.88
C GLY A 160 -7.51 2.25 3.51
N GLY A 161 -7.38 3.58 3.47
CA GLY A 161 -8.44 4.48 3.00
C GLY A 161 -8.81 4.25 1.53
N LYS A 162 -7.82 4.11 0.62
CA LYS A 162 -8.07 3.82 -0.80
C LYS A 162 -8.71 2.44 -0.99
N ALA A 163 -8.22 1.43 -0.27
CA ALA A 163 -8.77 0.08 -0.31
C ALA A 163 -10.25 0.06 0.13
N ARG A 164 -10.63 0.74 1.22
CA ARG A 164 -12.04 0.84 1.63
C ARG A 164 -12.93 1.44 0.56
N ARG A 165 -12.49 2.55 -0.06
CA ARG A 165 -13.22 3.19 -1.15
C ARG A 165 -13.36 2.25 -2.35
N LEU A 166 -12.31 1.52 -2.73
CA LEU A 166 -12.39 0.51 -3.79
C LEU A 166 -13.42 -0.57 -3.44
N ARG A 167 -13.37 -1.12 -2.21
CA ARG A 167 -14.33 -2.13 -1.74
C ARG A 167 -15.77 -1.63 -1.84
N GLU A 168 -16.06 -0.43 -1.35
CA GLU A 168 -17.40 0.17 -1.40
C GLU A 168 -17.90 0.32 -2.84
N ASN A 169 -17.04 0.81 -3.75
CA ASN A 169 -17.39 0.96 -5.15
C ASN A 169 -17.66 -0.38 -5.83
N ILE A 170 -16.87 -1.42 -5.53
CA ILE A 170 -17.06 -2.75 -6.09
C ILE A 170 -18.32 -3.40 -5.54
N THR A 171 -18.60 -3.25 -4.24
CA THR A 171 -19.85 -3.71 -3.62
C THR A 171 -21.06 -3.06 -4.30
N GLU A 172 -21.01 -1.74 -4.53
CA GLU A 172 -22.05 -1.00 -5.27
C GLU A 172 -22.22 -1.55 -6.69
N ILE A 173 -21.12 -1.78 -7.42
CA ILE A 173 -21.15 -2.31 -8.80
C ILE A 173 -21.78 -3.71 -8.88
N LEU A 174 -21.53 -4.54 -7.85
CA LEU A 174 -22.03 -5.91 -7.77
C LEU A 174 -23.45 -6.01 -7.20
N ASP A 175 -24.04 -4.90 -6.75
CA ASP A 175 -25.42 -4.88 -6.30
C ASP A 175 -26.36 -5.22 -7.47
N PRO A 176 -27.32 -6.16 -7.31
CA PRO A 176 -28.30 -6.47 -8.34
C PRO A 176 -29.11 -5.26 -8.84
N ALA A 177 -29.28 -4.22 -8.02
CA ALA A 177 -29.98 -2.98 -8.36
C ALA A 177 -29.09 -1.99 -9.13
N PHE A 178 -27.79 -2.25 -9.28
CA PHE A 178 -26.88 -1.35 -9.99
C PHE A 178 -27.15 -1.36 -11.50
N THR A 179 -27.49 -0.19 -12.05
CA THR A 179 -27.84 0.01 -13.47
C THR A 179 -26.71 0.62 -14.30
N GLY A 180 -25.56 0.90 -13.69
CA GLY A 180 -24.39 1.49 -14.36
C GLY A 180 -23.52 0.48 -15.12
N GLN A 181 -22.42 0.97 -15.69
CA GLN A 181 -21.42 0.10 -16.32
C GLN A 181 -20.67 -0.71 -15.26
N LYS A 182 -20.65 -2.04 -15.43
CA LYS A 182 -19.95 -2.97 -14.52
C LYS A 182 -18.53 -3.33 -14.96
N GLY A 183 -18.15 -2.97 -16.19
CA GLY A 183 -16.85 -3.33 -16.77
C GLY A 183 -16.63 -4.84 -16.72
N ASP A 184 -15.39 -5.26 -16.47
CA ASP A 184 -15.06 -6.69 -16.35
C ASP A 184 -15.19 -7.25 -14.92
N ILE A 185 -15.71 -6.48 -13.95
CA ILE A 185 -15.70 -6.85 -12.52
C ILE A 185 -16.45 -8.16 -12.27
N GLU A 186 -17.63 -8.34 -12.87
CA GLU A 186 -18.39 -9.59 -12.75
C GLU A 186 -17.64 -10.77 -13.39
N ASN A 187 -16.98 -10.55 -14.53
CA ASN A 187 -16.21 -11.60 -15.20
C ASN A 187 -15.01 -12.03 -14.33
N VAL A 188 -14.28 -11.08 -13.74
CA VAL A 188 -13.19 -11.37 -12.80
C VAL A 188 -13.70 -12.16 -11.59
N MET A 189 -14.89 -11.81 -11.06
CA MET A 189 -15.53 -12.55 -9.98
C MET A 189 -15.86 -14.00 -10.38
N GLN A 190 -16.40 -14.22 -11.58
CA GLN A 190 -16.70 -15.57 -12.07
C GLN A 190 -15.44 -16.40 -12.28
N ILE A 191 -14.36 -15.79 -12.79
CA ILE A 191 -13.06 -16.46 -12.95
C ILE A 191 -12.50 -16.87 -11.58
N LEU A 192 -12.52 -15.97 -10.59
CA LEU A 192 -12.08 -16.30 -9.22
C LEU A 192 -12.95 -17.36 -8.56
N LYS A 193 -14.26 -17.35 -8.80
CA LYS A 193 -15.17 -18.43 -8.35
C LYS A 193 -14.80 -19.78 -8.93
N ALA A 194 -14.66 -19.83 -10.26
CA ALA A 194 -14.42 -21.08 -10.97
C ALA A 194 -13.04 -21.67 -10.69
N LYS A 195 -12.04 -20.81 -10.42
CA LYS A 195 -10.66 -21.24 -10.20
C LYS A 195 -10.34 -21.41 -8.72
N LEU A 196 -10.72 -20.46 -7.87
CA LEU A 196 -10.08 -20.31 -6.57
C LEU A 196 -10.99 -20.62 -5.38
N ILE A 197 -12.15 -19.95 -5.30
CA ILE A 197 -13.04 -20.02 -4.14
C ILE A 197 -14.48 -20.12 -4.64
N HIS A 198 -14.99 -21.35 -4.74
CA HIS A 198 -16.31 -21.63 -5.32
C HIS A 198 -17.43 -20.79 -4.67
N ASP A 199 -17.41 -20.66 -3.35
CA ASP A 199 -18.49 -20.07 -2.56
C ASP A 199 -18.26 -18.60 -2.17
N ILE A 200 -17.41 -17.87 -2.90
CA ILE A 200 -17.14 -16.46 -2.59
C ILE A 200 -18.39 -15.58 -2.80
N THR A 201 -18.78 -14.86 -1.75
CA THR A 201 -19.87 -13.89 -1.81
C THR A 201 -19.42 -12.58 -2.50
N PRO A 202 -20.35 -11.75 -3.04
CA PRO A 202 -20.00 -10.45 -3.62
C PRO A 202 -19.20 -9.55 -2.66
N ALA A 203 -19.57 -9.53 -1.37
CA ALA A 203 -18.87 -8.75 -0.35
C ALA A 203 -17.44 -9.27 -0.11
N GLN A 204 -17.26 -10.59 -0.03
CA GLN A 204 -15.93 -11.20 0.09
C GLN A 204 -15.07 -10.96 -1.15
N PHE A 205 -15.67 -10.98 -2.34
CA PHE A 205 -14.97 -10.66 -3.58
C PHE A 205 -14.54 -9.19 -3.62
N ALA A 206 -15.42 -8.24 -3.28
CA ALA A 206 -15.10 -6.82 -3.25
C ALA A 206 -13.92 -6.53 -2.31
N ASP A 207 -13.93 -7.18 -1.15
CA ASP A 207 -12.85 -7.11 -0.17
C ASP A 207 -11.53 -7.70 -0.71
N LEU A 208 -11.58 -8.91 -1.27
CA LEU A 208 -10.42 -9.58 -1.87
C LEU A 208 -9.80 -8.73 -2.99
N TYR A 209 -10.64 -8.19 -3.88
CA TYR A 209 -10.23 -7.37 -5.00
C TYR A 209 -9.53 -6.10 -4.54
N ALA A 210 -10.13 -5.38 -3.58
CA ALA A 210 -9.57 -4.12 -3.07
C ALA A 210 -8.20 -4.31 -2.41
N GLN A 211 -8.07 -5.34 -1.56
CA GLN A 211 -6.78 -5.66 -0.92
C GLN A 211 -5.73 -6.07 -1.94
N THR A 212 -6.09 -6.93 -2.90
CA THR A 212 -5.16 -7.42 -3.93
C THR A 212 -4.64 -6.29 -4.80
N LEU A 213 -5.51 -5.36 -5.18
CA LEU A 213 -5.12 -4.21 -6.00
C LEU A 213 -4.14 -3.32 -5.23
N VAL A 214 -4.49 -2.91 -4.01
CA VAL A 214 -3.65 -1.97 -3.24
C VAL A 214 -2.31 -2.59 -2.89
N TYR A 215 -2.27 -3.87 -2.50
CA TYR A 215 -1.01 -4.55 -2.23
C TYR A 215 -0.21 -4.87 -3.47
N GLY A 216 -0.85 -5.25 -4.57
CA GLY A 216 -0.13 -5.49 -5.82
C GLY A 216 0.57 -4.23 -6.31
N LEU A 217 -0.04 -3.04 -6.14
CA LEU A 217 0.63 -1.77 -6.44
C LEU A 217 1.80 -1.50 -5.49
N PHE A 218 1.64 -1.78 -4.20
CA PHE A 218 2.74 -1.66 -3.24
C PHE A 218 3.92 -2.58 -3.61
N VAL A 219 3.65 -3.85 -3.93
CA VAL A 219 4.66 -4.82 -4.36
C VAL A 219 5.31 -4.37 -5.67
N ALA A 220 4.52 -3.89 -6.63
CA ALA A 220 5.04 -3.38 -7.88
C ALA A 220 5.96 -2.17 -7.66
N ARG A 221 5.54 -1.20 -6.84
CA ARG A 221 6.35 -0.03 -6.50
C ARG A 221 7.61 -0.39 -5.72
N TYR A 222 7.52 -1.40 -4.86
CA TYR A 222 8.68 -1.90 -4.12
C TYR A 222 9.75 -2.46 -5.06
N ASN A 223 9.36 -3.16 -6.12
CA ASN A 223 10.25 -3.72 -7.13
C ASN A 223 10.58 -2.73 -8.26
N ASP A 224 10.21 -1.45 -8.10
CA ASP A 224 10.35 -0.45 -9.13
C ASP A 224 11.56 0.46 -8.90
N ASP A 225 12.55 0.32 -9.79
CA ASP A 225 13.76 1.13 -9.76
C ASP A 225 13.59 2.53 -10.42
N THR A 226 12.40 2.90 -10.93
CA THR A 226 12.14 4.22 -11.53
C THR A 226 11.39 5.14 -10.58
N PRO A 227 12.06 6.06 -9.86
CA PRO A 227 11.42 6.83 -8.81
C PRO A 227 10.46 7.92 -9.32
N GLU A 228 10.64 8.42 -10.56
CA GLU A 228 9.93 9.61 -11.06
C GLU A 228 8.51 9.33 -11.58
N THR A 229 8.19 8.09 -11.93
CA THR A 229 6.91 7.69 -12.51
C THR A 229 6.39 6.43 -11.84
N PHE A 230 5.06 6.30 -11.80
CA PHE A 230 4.39 5.07 -11.42
C PHE A 230 2.93 5.13 -11.88
N SER A 231 2.46 4.08 -12.53
CA SER A 231 1.12 3.98 -13.11
C SER A 231 0.62 2.55 -13.04
N ARG A 232 -0.66 2.33 -13.39
CA ARG A 232 -1.23 0.97 -13.47
C ARG A 232 -0.51 0.07 -14.48
N THR A 233 -0.07 0.66 -15.59
CA THR A 233 0.68 -0.06 -16.63
C THR A 233 2.08 -0.41 -16.14
N GLU A 234 2.80 0.55 -15.55
CA GLU A 234 4.11 0.27 -14.94
C GLU A 234 3.99 -0.76 -13.82
N ALA A 235 2.95 -0.67 -12.98
CA ALA A 235 2.74 -1.63 -11.91
C ALA A 235 2.61 -3.07 -12.44
N ARG A 236 1.92 -3.26 -13.56
CA ARG A 236 1.82 -4.55 -14.24
C ARG A 236 3.19 -5.05 -14.72
N GLU A 237 4.05 -4.17 -15.22
CA GLU A 237 5.40 -4.54 -15.67
C GLU A 237 6.35 -4.87 -14.50
N LYS A 238 6.18 -4.20 -13.36
CA LYS A 238 7.06 -4.34 -12.19
C LYS A 238 6.68 -5.47 -11.24
N ILE A 239 5.49 -6.06 -11.37
CA ILE A 239 5.16 -7.28 -10.62
C ILE A 239 6.07 -8.43 -11.08
N PRO A 240 6.69 -9.18 -10.16
CA PRO A 240 7.57 -10.29 -10.53
C PRO A 240 6.86 -11.35 -11.39
N ALA A 241 7.52 -11.77 -12.47
CA ALA A 241 7.01 -12.80 -13.37
C ALA A 241 6.77 -14.17 -12.69
N SER A 242 7.35 -14.40 -11.50
CA SER A 242 7.10 -15.62 -10.72
C SER A 242 5.69 -15.70 -10.11
N ASN A 243 4.93 -14.60 -10.11
CA ASN A 243 3.58 -14.52 -9.57
C ASN A 243 2.57 -14.33 -10.72
N HIS A 244 2.26 -15.41 -11.42
CA HIS A 244 1.41 -15.38 -12.62
C HIS A 244 -0.01 -14.91 -12.31
N LEU A 245 -0.59 -15.36 -11.20
CA LEU A 245 -1.93 -14.95 -10.80
C LEU A 245 -2.01 -13.43 -10.58
N LEU A 246 -1.04 -12.82 -9.90
CA LEU A 246 -1.00 -11.38 -9.70
C LEU A 246 -0.74 -10.62 -11.01
N GLN A 247 0.09 -11.16 -11.91
CA GLN A 247 0.26 -10.61 -13.26
C GLN A 247 -1.07 -10.56 -14.03
N GLN A 248 -1.83 -11.66 -14.04
CA GLN A 248 -3.14 -11.72 -14.70
C GLN A 248 -4.15 -10.75 -14.08
N PHE A 249 -4.13 -10.60 -12.75
CA PHE A 249 -4.96 -9.61 -12.08
C PHE A 249 -4.61 -8.19 -12.55
N PHE A 250 -3.31 -7.87 -12.66
CA PHE A 250 -2.87 -6.55 -13.11
C PHE A 250 -3.00 -6.31 -14.62
N ASP A 251 -3.08 -7.37 -15.44
CA ASP A 251 -3.47 -7.25 -16.85
C ASP A 251 -4.88 -6.63 -16.97
N HIS A 252 -5.80 -7.05 -16.09
CA HIS A 252 -7.13 -6.46 -16.01
C HIS A 252 -7.09 -5.00 -15.50
N ILE A 253 -6.28 -4.69 -14.48
CA ILE A 253 -6.17 -3.33 -13.94
C ILE A 253 -5.58 -2.32 -14.94
N ALA A 254 -4.60 -2.77 -15.73
CA ALA A 254 -3.96 -1.98 -16.79
C ALA A 254 -4.79 -1.93 -18.08
N GLY A 255 -5.80 -2.79 -18.23
CA GLY A 255 -6.62 -2.91 -19.43
C GLY A 255 -7.52 -1.71 -19.70
N THR A 256 -7.87 -1.51 -20.98
CA THR A 256 -8.71 -0.39 -21.44
C THR A 256 -10.16 -0.46 -20.93
N ASN A 257 -10.63 -1.65 -20.55
CA ASN A 257 -11.98 -1.86 -20.01
C ASN A 257 -12.06 -1.63 -18.50
N PHE A 258 -10.95 -1.23 -17.86
CA PHE A 258 -10.96 -0.90 -16.44
C PHE A 258 -11.88 0.29 -16.17
N LEU A 259 -12.79 0.13 -15.21
CA LEU A 259 -13.81 1.14 -14.92
C LEU A 259 -13.19 2.46 -14.50
N LYS A 260 -13.59 3.55 -15.18
CA LYS A 260 -13.08 4.90 -14.93
C LYS A 260 -13.30 5.36 -13.48
N LYS A 261 -14.41 4.94 -12.84
CA LYS A 261 -14.68 5.26 -11.43
C LYS A 261 -13.60 4.67 -10.50
N LEU A 262 -13.16 3.45 -10.78
CA LEU A 262 -12.09 2.79 -10.03
C LEU A 262 -10.72 3.36 -10.42
N SER A 263 -10.51 3.68 -11.70
CA SER A 263 -9.25 4.25 -12.20
C SER A 263 -8.81 5.49 -11.46
N PHE A 264 -9.73 6.40 -11.13
CA PHE A 264 -9.38 7.59 -10.34
C PHE A 264 -8.78 7.25 -8.97
N ILE A 265 -9.33 6.26 -8.26
CA ILE A 265 -8.84 5.86 -6.94
C ILE A 265 -7.46 5.21 -7.06
N VAL A 266 -7.27 4.41 -8.12
CA VAL A 266 -6.00 3.73 -8.37
C VAL A 266 -4.92 4.71 -8.82
N ASP A 267 -5.23 5.61 -9.74
CA ASP A 267 -4.31 6.63 -10.24
C ASP A 267 -3.89 7.57 -9.10
N GLU A 268 -4.81 7.96 -8.20
CA GLU A 268 -4.48 8.69 -6.97
C GLU A 268 -3.50 7.91 -6.07
N LEU A 269 -3.64 6.59 -5.97
CA LEU A 269 -2.73 5.76 -5.19
C LEU A 269 -1.37 5.61 -5.87
N CYS A 270 -1.33 5.53 -7.20
CA CYS A 270 -0.08 5.56 -7.96
C CYS A 270 0.67 6.88 -7.74
N ASP A 271 -0.02 8.02 -7.77
CA ASP A 271 0.55 9.33 -7.47
C ASP A 271 1.16 9.37 -6.05
N VAL A 272 0.48 8.77 -5.06
CA VAL A 272 1.02 8.63 -3.70
C VAL A 272 2.32 7.81 -3.70
N PHE A 273 2.37 6.72 -4.47
CA PHE A 273 3.57 5.89 -4.58
C PHE A 273 4.74 6.57 -5.30
N VAL A 274 4.48 7.46 -6.27
CA VAL A 274 5.53 8.31 -6.87
C VAL A 274 6.22 9.15 -5.80
N HIS A 275 5.46 9.69 -4.86
CA HIS A 275 5.95 10.55 -3.77
C HIS A 275 6.32 9.78 -2.49
N SER A 276 6.29 8.44 -2.54
CA SER A 276 6.69 7.56 -1.44
C SER A 276 7.94 6.80 -1.84
N ASN A 277 9.00 6.88 -1.03
CA ASN A 277 10.12 5.95 -1.19
C ASN A 277 9.77 4.64 -0.46
N VAL A 278 8.98 3.78 -1.13
CA VAL A 278 8.49 2.51 -0.56
C VAL A 278 9.64 1.63 -0.07
N HIS A 279 10.74 1.57 -0.83
CA HIS A 279 11.92 0.81 -0.46
C HIS A 279 12.54 1.32 0.85
N ASP A 280 12.77 2.63 0.97
CA ASP A 280 13.30 3.22 2.21
C ASP A 280 12.31 3.18 3.38
N LEU A 281 11.01 3.22 3.13
CA LEU A 281 9.98 3.06 4.16
C LEU A 281 10.05 1.67 4.80
N VAL A 282 10.13 0.63 3.96
CA VAL A 282 10.21 -0.76 4.42
C VAL A 282 11.57 -1.04 5.08
N HIS A 283 12.67 -0.61 4.47
CA HIS A 283 14.01 -0.83 5.04
C HIS A 283 14.37 0.13 6.18
N GLY A 284 13.74 1.31 6.26
CA GLY A 284 13.89 2.26 7.34
C GLY A 284 13.28 1.75 8.65
N LEU A 285 12.08 1.18 8.57
CA LEU A 285 11.47 0.40 9.66
C LEU A 285 12.44 -0.68 10.14
N TYR A 286 13.00 -1.46 9.21
CA TYR A 286 13.95 -2.52 9.56
C TYR A 286 15.15 -2.03 10.39
N ARG A 287 15.76 -0.90 9.99
CA ARG A 287 16.90 -0.32 10.71
C ARG A 287 16.52 0.14 12.12
N GLN A 288 15.37 0.79 12.29
CA GLN A 288 14.89 1.22 13.61
C GLN A 288 14.57 0.03 14.51
N MET A 289 13.90 -1.00 13.98
CA MET A 289 13.50 -2.19 14.74
C MET A 289 14.71 -3.05 15.13
N SER A 290 15.75 -3.10 14.29
CA SER A 290 17.00 -3.81 14.61
C SER A 290 17.75 -3.22 15.83
N LEU A 291 17.46 -1.97 16.21
CA LEU A 291 18.02 -1.33 17.40
C LEU A 291 17.18 -1.58 18.66
N GLU A 292 15.87 -1.84 18.53
CA GLU A 292 14.95 -1.92 19.67
C GLU A 292 14.48 -3.33 20.03
N GLN A 293 14.50 -4.32 19.11
CA GLN A 293 14.33 -5.76 19.39
C GLN A 293 14.32 -6.56 18.06
N GLU A 294 14.98 -7.72 18.02
CA GLU A 294 14.99 -8.69 16.88
C GLU A 294 13.61 -9.29 16.49
N THR A 295 12.49 -8.73 16.93
CA THR A 295 11.23 -9.47 17.08
C THR A 295 10.26 -9.35 15.90
N HIS A 296 10.42 -8.39 14.99
CA HIS A 296 9.40 -8.11 13.97
C HIS A 296 9.98 -7.86 12.56
N ASP A 297 9.34 -8.46 11.57
CA ASP A 297 9.66 -8.34 10.14
C ASP A 297 9.00 -7.07 9.57
N PRO A 298 9.73 -6.18 8.86
CA PRO A 298 9.25 -4.87 8.45
C PRO A 298 8.11 -4.93 7.41
N ILE A 299 8.12 -5.94 6.53
CA ILE A 299 7.05 -6.14 5.55
C ILE A 299 5.77 -6.55 6.28
N ILE A 300 5.92 -7.42 7.28
CA ILE A 300 4.78 -7.89 8.08
C ILE A 300 4.24 -6.75 8.94
N HIS A 301 5.11 -5.97 9.58
CA HIS A 301 4.68 -4.80 10.35
C HIS A 301 3.88 -3.81 9.48
N PHE A 302 4.41 -3.49 8.29
CA PHE A 302 3.69 -2.65 7.34
C PHE A 302 2.32 -3.25 6.95
N TYR A 303 2.30 -4.56 6.69
CA TYR A 303 1.07 -5.29 6.36
C TYR A 303 0.04 -5.20 7.49
N GLU A 304 0.50 -5.29 8.74
CA GLU A 304 -0.34 -5.18 9.93
C GLU A 304 -0.93 -3.78 10.12
N ASP A 305 -0.11 -2.74 9.94
CA ASP A 305 -0.55 -1.34 10.01
C ASP A 305 -1.65 -1.08 8.96
N PHE A 306 -1.45 -1.57 7.73
CA PHE A 306 -2.47 -1.47 6.70
C PHE A 306 -3.74 -2.23 7.08
N LEU A 307 -3.66 -3.48 7.55
CA LEU A 307 -4.85 -4.26 7.87
C LEU A 307 -5.66 -3.61 8.99
N LYS A 308 -4.97 -3.05 9.97
CA LYS A 308 -5.57 -2.24 11.04
C LYS A 308 -6.28 -1.01 10.46
N GLU A 309 -5.66 -0.30 9.54
CA GLU A 309 -6.23 0.88 8.90
C GLU A 309 -7.33 0.55 7.89
N TYR A 310 -7.33 -0.63 7.28
CA TYR A 310 -8.30 -1.06 6.28
C TYR A 310 -9.58 -1.64 6.91
N ASP A 311 -9.45 -2.69 7.72
CA ASP A 311 -10.57 -3.35 8.38
C ASP A 311 -10.14 -4.06 9.69
N PRO A 312 -10.28 -3.37 10.85
CA PRO A 312 -9.92 -3.92 12.15
C PRO A 312 -10.68 -5.21 12.51
N ALA A 313 -11.92 -5.38 12.03
CA ALA A 313 -12.75 -6.55 12.30
C ALA A 313 -12.34 -7.73 11.41
N LEU A 314 -11.92 -7.45 10.18
CA LEU A 314 -11.36 -8.45 9.27
C LEU A 314 -10.05 -9.05 9.81
N ARG A 315 -9.19 -8.25 10.46
CA ARG A 315 -7.98 -8.73 11.13
C ARG A 315 -8.28 -9.85 12.14
N MET A 316 -9.28 -9.65 12.99
CA MET A 316 -9.66 -10.63 14.02
C MET A 316 -10.42 -11.83 13.44
N SER A 317 -11.33 -11.60 12.49
CA SER A 317 -12.19 -12.66 11.93
C SER A 317 -11.47 -13.57 10.93
N ARG A 318 -10.43 -13.09 10.23
CA ARG A 318 -9.64 -13.92 9.30
C ARG A 318 -8.42 -14.57 9.92
N GLY A 319 -8.18 -14.38 11.21
CA GLY A 319 -7.14 -15.09 11.95
C GLY A 319 -5.72 -14.88 11.40
N VAL A 320 -5.46 -13.70 10.83
CA VAL A 320 -4.11 -13.31 10.40
C VAL A 320 -3.28 -13.03 11.66
N PHE A 321 -2.79 -14.10 12.27
CA PHE A 321 -1.95 -14.04 13.46
C PHE A 321 -0.49 -14.14 13.05
N TYR A 322 0.30 -13.14 13.45
CA TYR A 322 1.73 -13.24 13.32
C TYR A 322 2.25 -14.30 14.29
N THR A 323 2.90 -15.33 13.75
CA THR A 323 3.61 -16.31 14.58
C THR A 323 4.90 -15.66 15.07
N PRO A 324 5.13 -15.51 16.39
CA PRO A 324 6.31 -14.85 16.90
C PRO A 324 7.59 -15.52 16.37
N LEU A 325 8.52 -14.71 15.86
CA LEU A 325 9.74 -15.20 15.22
C LEU A 325 10.56 -16.18 16.10
N PRO A 326 10.66 -16.01 17.43
CA PRO A 326 11.33 -16.99 18.30
C PRO A 326 10.72 -18.39 18.22
N VAL A 327 9.39 -18.48 18.09
CA VAL A 327 8.67 -19.76 17.96
C VAL A 327 8.97 -20.41 16.62
N VAL A 328 8.91 -19.63 15.53
CA VAL A 328 9.24 -20.10 14.18
C VAL A 328 10.69 -20.62 14.12
N ARG A 329 11.65 -19.83 14.61
CA ARG A 329 13.07 -20.21 14.69
C ARG A 329 13.29 -21.48 15.51
N PHE A 330 12.56 -21.64 16.62
CA PHE A 330 12.64 -22.85 17.43
C PHE A 330 12.15 -24.08 16.64
N ILE A 331 10.98 -24.00 16.01
CA ILE A 331 10.40 -25.10 15.24
C ILE A 331 11.32 -25.48 14.07
N VAL A 332 11.76 -24.52 13.26
CA VAL A 332 12.62 -24.79 12.08
C VAL A 332 13.94 -25.45 12.49
N ARG A 333 14.61 -24.94 13.54
CA ARG A 333 15.85 -25.55 14.06
C ARG A 333 15.62 -26.95 14.63
N SER A 334 14.48 -27.16 15.28
CA SER A 334 14.12 -28.47 15.83
C SER A 334 13.91 -29.48 14.71
N VAL A 335 13.20 -29.12 13.63
CA VAL A 335 13.04 -29.97 12.45
C VAL A 335 14.39 -30.28 11.80
N ASP A 336 15.26 -29.28 11.64
CA ASP A 336 16.62 -29.49 11.10
C ASP A 336 17.45 -30.46 11.95
N ALA A 337 17.35 -30.38 13.28
CA ALA A 337 18.02 -31.29 14.21
C ALA A 337 17.44 -32.71 14.13
N LEU A 338 16.11 -32.86 14.14
CA LEU A 338 15.44 -34.16 14.06
C LEU A 338 15.79 -34.90 12.75
N LEU A 339 15.89 -34.19 11.62
CA LEU A 339 16.32 -34.77 10.34
C LEU A 339 17.74 -35.38 10.43
N LYS A 340 18.64 -34.75 11.20
CA LYS A 340 20.01 -35.25 11.41
C LYS A 340 20.01 -36.45 12.34
N GLU A 341 19.37 -36.32 13.49
CA GLU A 341 19.45 -37.29 14.60
C GLU A 341 18.67 -38.57 14.32
N HIS A 342 17.47 -38.46 13.75
CA HIS A 342 16.55 -39.60 13.60
C HIS A 342 16.43 -40.13 12.18
N PHE A 343 16.73 -39.32 11.16
CA PHE A 343 16.58 -39.72 9.75
C PHE A 343 17.93 -39.94 9.04
N GLY A 344 19.05 -39.72 9.74
CA GLY A 344 20.41 -39.90 9.20
C GLY A 344 20.77 -38.89 8.10
N LEU A 345 20.01 -37.81 7.97
CA LEU A 345 20.26 -36.75 7.00
C LEU A 345 21.20 -35.73 7.63
N SER A 346 22.51 -35.98 7.55
CA SER A 346 23.54 -35.13 8.17
C SER A 346 23.45 -33.64 7.77
N GLN A 347 22.88 -33.36 6.60
CA GLN A 347 22.65 -32.00 6.11
C GLN A 347 21.29 -31.40 6.53
N GLY A 348 20.44 -32.14 7.25
CA GLY A 348 19.14 -31.68 7.74
C GLY A 348 18.27 -31.13 6.61
N LEU A 349 17.77 -29.89 6.75
CA LEU A 349 16.97 -29.21 5.73
C LEU A 349 17.74 -28.98 4.42
N ALA A 350 19.07 -28.95 4.46
CA ALA A 350 19.94 -28.74 3.30
C ALA A 350 20.32 -30.04 2.56
N ASP A 351 19.72 -31.18 2.92
CA ASP A 351 20.06 -32.48 2.35
C ASP A 351 19.86 -32.54 0.83
N ARG A 352 20.83 -33.12 0.13
CA ARG A 352 20.85 -33.20 -1.35
C ARG A 352 20.50 -34.59 -1.88
N SER A 353 20.19 -35.55 -0.99
CA SER A 353 19.80 -36.89 -1.43
C SER A 353 18.50 -36.81 -2.22
N LYS A 354 18.39 -37.65 -3.25
CA LYS A 354 17.22 -37.71 -4.11
C LYS A 354 16.54 -39.06 -4.02
N ILE A 355 15.25 -39.07 -4.30
CA ILE A 355 14.42 -40.26 -4.43
C ILE A 355 13.74 -40.25 -5.80
N ASP A 356 13.52 -41.44 -6.35
CA ASP A 356 12.69 -41.60 -7.53
C ASP A 356 11.22 -41.48 -7.12
N TRP A 357 10.54 -40.50 -7.70
CA TRP A 357 9.12 -40.26 -7.48
C TRP A 357 8.35 -40.53 -8.77
N GLU A 358 7.34 -41.40 -8.69
CA GLU A 358 6.45 -41.72 -9.81
C GLU A 358 5.15 -40.93 -9.64
N ARG A 359 4.82 -40.10 -10.63
CA ARG A 359 3.54 -39.40 -10.69
C ARG A 359 2.75 -39.80 -11.94
N ILE A 360 1.43 -39.81 -11.82
CA ILE A 360 0.52 -40.01 -12.95
C ILE A 360 0.03 -38.64 -13.38
N GLU A 361 0.40 -38.22 -14.59
CA GLU A 361 0.03 -36.94 -15.17
C GLU A 361 -0.66 -37.20 -16.51
N HIS A 362 -1.93 -36.79 -16.65
CA HIS A 362 -2.77 -37.10 -17.81
C HIS A 362 -2.82 -38.60 -18.17
N GLY A 363 -2.83 -39.48 -17.16
CA GLY A 363 -2.83 -40.93 -17.36
C GLY A 363 -1.46 -41.53 -17.76
N LYS A 364 -0.42 -40.71 -17.91
CA LYS A 364 0.94 -41.16 -18.20
C LYS A 364 1.75 -41.21 -16.90
N LYS A 365 2.43 -42.34 -16.67
CA LYS A 365 3.39 -42.49 -15.58
C LYS A 365 4.70 -41.79 -15.96
N THR A 366 5.11 -40.84 -15.13
CA THR A 366 6.38 -40.13 -15.26
C THR A 366 7.19 -40.39 -14.00
N LYS A 367 8.45 -40.81 -14.16
CA LYS A 367 9.42 -40.91 -13.07
C LYS A 367 10.30 -39.66 -13.06
N GLU A 368 10.40 -39.02 -11.92
CA GLU A 368 11.23 -37.84 -11.69
C GLU A 368 12.11 -38.06 -10.46
N SER A 369 13.37 -37.66 -10.53
CA SER A 369 14.27 -37.68 -9.38
C SER A 369 14.15 -36.36 -8.62
N ILE A 370 13.53 -36.41 -7.44
CA ILE A 370 13.27 -35.24 -6.59
C ILE A 370 14.11 -35.29 -5.32
N ASP A 371 14.33 -34.14 -4.69
CA ASP A 371 14.97 -34.12 -3.38
C ASP A 371 14.16 -34.91 -2.35
N ARG A 372 14.85 -35.70 -1.54
CA ARG A 372 14.23 -36.55 -0.51
C ARG A 372 13.48 -35.74 0.54
N VAL A 373 14.03 -34.58 0.91
CA VAL A 373 13.39 -33.64 1.84
C VAL A 373 12.49 -32.70 1.04
N GLN A 374 11.18 -32.76 1.31
CA GLN A 374 10.17 -31.83 0.80
C GLN A 374 9.57 -31.09 1.99
N ILE A 375 9.33 -29.79 1.84
CA ILE A 375 8.88 -28.91 2.92
C ILE A 375 7.56 -28.26 2.49
N LEU A 376 6.51 -28.45 3.29
CA LEU A 376 5.20 -27.87 3.05
C LEU A 376 4.76 -27.06 4.26
N ASP A 377 4.37 -25.81 4.01
CA ASP A 377 3.58 -25.00 4.94
C ASP A 377 2.12 -24.92 4.43
N PRO A 378 1.18 -25.69 5.01
CA PRO A 378 -0.19 -25.79 4.52
C PRO A 378 -1.05 -24.55 4.84
N ALA A 379 -0.54 -23.61 5.63
CA ALA A 379 -1.18 -22.35 5.99
C ALA A 379 -0.10 -21.25 6.08
N VAL A 380 0.50 -20.97 4.93
CA VAL A 380 1.76 -20.23 4.82
C VAL A 380 1.67 -18.78 5.31
N GLY A 381 0.48 -18.18 5.30
CA GLY A 381 0.26 -16.80 5.71
C GLY A 381 1.13 -15.87 4.89
N THR A 382 1.90 -15.04 5.60
CA THR A 382 2.89 -14.12 4.99
C THR A 382 4.24 -14.78 4.70
N GLY A 383 4.37 -16.11 4.75
CA GLY A 383 5.59 -16.83 4.38
C GLY A 383 6.63 -16.97 5.48
N THR A 384 6.27 -16.79 6.75
CA THR A 384 7.24 -16.70 7.85
C THR A 384 8.05 -18.00 8.07
N PHE A 385 7.43 -19.19 8.02
CA PHE A 385 8.17 -20.45 8.16
C PHE A 385 9.09 -20.72 6.97
N LEU A 386 8.59 -20.60 5.74
CA LEU A 386 9.41 -20.79 4.53
C LEU A 386 10.59 -19.82 4.49
N ASN A 387 10.37 -18.58 4.92
CA ASN A 387 11.42 -17.57 5.05
C ASN A 387 12.50 -17.98 6.06
N GLU A 388 12.11 -18.47 7.23
CA GLU A 388 13.05 -18.94 8.25
C GLU A 388 13.81 -20.19 7.79
N VAL A 389 13.18 -21.08 7.02
CA VAL A 389 13.88 -22.21 6.40
C VAL A 389 15.00 -21.72 5.46
N ILE A 390 14.71 -20.74 4.59
CA ILE A 390 15.73 -20.17 3.70
C ILE A 390 16.90 -19.61 4.52
N ARG A 391 16.61 -18.83 5.57
CA ARG A 391 17.64 -18.25 6.44
C ARG A 391 18.46 -19.33 7.15
N ASN A 392 17.80 -20.31 7.76
CA ASN A 392 18.44 -21.42 8.46
C ASN A 392 19.38 -22.23 7.55
N VAL A 393 18.95 -22.51 6.32
CA VAL A 393 19.78 -23.22 5.35
C VAL A 393 20.94 -22.34 4.86
N HIS A 394 20.70 -21.06 4.60
CA HIS A 394 21.71 -20.10 4.16
C HIS A 394 22.87 -19.92 5.17
N GLU A 395 22.62 -20.05 6.48
CA GLU A 395 23.67 -20.01 7.51
C GLU A 395 24.85 -20.94 7.21
N ARG A 396 24.59 -22.08 6.55
CA ARG A 396 25.63 -23.06 6.18
C ARG A 396 26.43 -22.68 4.94
N TYR A 397 25.94 -21.73 4.16
CA TYR A 397 26.55 -21.26 2.92
C TYR A 397 27.25 -19.90 3.07
N LYS A 398 27.28 -19.32 4.29
CA LYS A 398 27.97 -18.05 4.57
C LYS A 398 29.43 -18.04 4.12
N ASP A 399 30.13 -19.16 4.30
CA ASP A 399 31.54 -19.35 3.89
C ASP A 399 31.69 -19.96 2.49
N ARG A 400 30.58 -20.37 1.84
CA ARG A 400 30.54 -21.04 0.53
C ARG A 400 29.62 -20.29 -0.44
N LYS A 401 29.75 -18.96 -0.48
CA LYS A 401 28.86 -18.07 -1.25
C LYS A 401 28.74 -18.43 -2.74
N GLY A 402 29.80 -18.96 -3.35
CA GLY A 402 29.78 -19.38 -4.75
C GLY A 402 28.86 -20.57 -5.05
N GLU A 403 28.56 -21.41 -4.05
CA GLU A 403 27.68 -22.58 -4.22
C GLU A 403 26.20 -22.26 -3.94
N TRP A 404 25.94 -21.17 -3.23
CA TRP A 404 24.58 -20.81 -2.79
C TRP A 404 23.60 -20.65 -3.96
N PRO A 405 23.92 -19.93 -5.06
CA PRO A 405 22.99 -19.78 -6.18
C PRO A 405 22.60 -21.11 -6.85
N ALA A 406 23.57 -22.01 -7.03
CA ALA A 406 23.30 -23.33 -7.61
C ALA A 406 22.40 -24.16 -6.69
N PHE A 407 22.73 -24.19 -5.39
CA PHE A 407 21.91 -24.90 -4.41
C PHE A 407 20.48 -24.36 -4.33
N VAL A 408 20.30 -23.04 -4.33
CA VAL A 408 18.96 -22.43 -4.26
C VAL A 408 18.09 -22.88 -5.43
N ASN A 409 18.64 -22.81 -6.65
CA ASN A 409 17.89 -23.07 -7.87
C ASN A 409 17.64 -24.57 -8.11
N GLU A 410 18.62 -25.42 -7.79
CA GLU A 410 18.54 -26.86 -8.03
C GLU A 410 17.79 -27.59 -6.93
N HIS A 411 17.92 -27.14 -5.69
CA HIS A 411 17.50 -27.89 -4.50
C HIS A 411 16.49 -27.14 -3.62
N LEU A 412 16.76 -25.89 -3.22
CA LEU A 412 15.94 -25.21 -2.23
C LEU A 412 14.57 -24.76 -2.76
N VAL A 413 14.54 -23.91 -3.78
CA VAL A 413 13.27 -23.38 -4.33
C VAL A 413 12.32 -24.49 -4.79
N PRO A 414 12.78 -25.58 -5.45
CA PRO A 414 11.89 -26.69 -5.83
C PRO A 414 11.21 -27.40 -4.67
N ARG A 415 11.83 -27.45 -3.47
CA ARG A 415 11.32 -28.26 -2.35
C ARG A 415 10.50 -27.47 -1.33
N LEU A 416 10.43 -26.15 -1.46
CA LEU A 416 9.64 -25.27 -0.59
C LEU A 416 8.25 -25.08 -1.17
N HIS A 417 7.24 -25.57 -0.46
CA HIS A 417 5.83 -25.49 -0.85
C HIS A 417 5.04 -24.74 0.21
N GLY A 418 4.10 -23.88 -0.21
CA GLY A 418 3.21 -23.17 0.70
C GLY A 418 1.80 -23.05 0.14
N PHE A 419 0.79 -23.19 0.98
CA PHE A 419 -0.62 -22.98 0.60
C PHE A 419 -1.20 -21.82 1.40
N GLU A 420 -1.85 -20.89 0.70
CA GLU A 420 -2.51 -19.73 1.29
C GLU A 420 -3.92 -19.59 0.74
N LEU A 421 -4.87 -19.18 1.58
CA LEU A 421 -6.24 -18.92 1.15
C LEU A 421 -6.44 -17.46 0.72
N MET A 422 -5.73 -16.52 1.34
CA MET A 422 -5.88 -15.09 1.14
C MET A 422 -4.87 -14.52 0.13
N MET A 423 -5.36 -13.90 -0.95
CA MET A 423 -4.51 -13.30 -2.00
C MET A 423 -3.51 -12.26 -1.46
N ALA A 424 -3.93 -11.46 -0.48
CA ALA A 424 -3.05 -10.47 0.13
C ALA A 424 -1.87 -11.12 0.86
N SER A 425 -2.14 -12.09 1.75
CA SER A 425 -1.11 -12.88 2.45
C SER A 425 -0.20 -13.62 1.47
N TYR A 426 -0.78 -14.22 0.44
CA TYR A 426 -0.07 -14.89 -0.66
C TYR A 426 0.91 -13.93 -1.36
N THR A 427 0.45 -12.72 -1.69
CA THR A 427 1.27 -11.70 -2.35
C THR A 427 2.43 -11.26 -1.46
N ILE A 428 2.16 -11.06 -0.15
CA ILE A 428 3.19 -10.73 0.84
C ILE A 428 4.20 -11.87 1.00
N ALA A 429 3.75 -13.13 1.01
CA ALA A 429 4.65 -14.28 1.08
C ALA A 429 5.61 -14.31 -0.11
N HIS A 430 5.12 -14.08 -1.33
CA HIS A 430 5.96 -13.99 -2.53
C HIS A 430 6.98 -12.84 -2.44
N LEU A 431 6.54 -11.65 -2.03
CA LEU A 431 7.43 -10.50 -1.85
C LEU A 431 8.52 -10.81 -0.82
N LYS A 432 8.14 -11.29 0.37
CA LYS A 432 9.04 -11.59 1.47
C LYS A 432 10.07 -12.66 1.11
N LEU A 433 9.64 -13.75 0.49
CA LEU A 433 10.56 -14.80 0.05
C LEU A 433 11.52 -14.30 -1.02
N SER A 434 11.04 -13.48 -1.96
CA SER A 434 11.89 -12.87 -3.00
C SER A 434 12.94 -11.93 -2.40
N MET A 435 12.54 -11.09 -1.43
CA MET A 435 13.45 -10.22 -0.70
C MET A 435 14.51 -11.00 0.07
N THR A 436 14.12 -12.02 0.82
CA THR A 436 15.08 -12.85 1.56
C THR A 436 16.05 -13.57 0.61
N LEU A 437 15.59 -14.06 -0.53
CA LEU A 437 16.50 -14.63 -1.53
C LEU A 437 17.49 -13.58 -2.05
N ALA A 438 17.03 -12.38 -2.39
CA ALA A 438 17.90 -11.28 -2.83
C ALA A 438 18.93 -10.88 -1.76
N GLU A 439 18.52 -10.76 -0.49
CA GLU A 439 19.39 -10.47 0.66
C GLU A 439 20.49 -11.54 0.87
N THR A 440 20.19 -12.79 0.52
CA THR A 440 21.16 -13.90 0.57
C THR A 440 22.06 -13.98 -0.68
N GLY A 441 21.95 -13.02 -1.60
CA GLY A 441 22.79 -12.95 -2.81
C GLY A 441 22.22 -13.64 -4.05
N ILE A 442 20.91 -13.92 -4.09
CA ILE A 442 20.24 -14.51 -5.25
C ILE A 442 19.66 -13.42 -6.14
N ALA A 443 20.32 -13.13 -7.26
CA ALA A 443 19.84 -12.15 -8.23
C ALA A 443 18.64 -12.64 -9.06
N LYS A 444 18.57 -13.95 -9.33
CA LYS A 444 17.49 -14.54 -10.14
C LYS A 444 17.24 -15.99 -9.75
N ILE A 445 15.97 -16.34 -9.61
CA ILE A 445 15.50 -17.72 -9.51
C ILE A 445 15.18 -18.27 -10.91
N THR A 446 15.54 -19.52 -11.16
CA THR A 446 15.25 -20.24 -12.43
C THR A 446 13.91 -20.96 -12.40
N LYS A 447 13.34 -21.14 -11.21
CA LYS A 447 12.04 -21.78 -10.97
C LYS A 447 11.18 -20.85 -10.13
N ARG A 448 9.86 -20.88 -10.37
CA ARG A 448 8.87 -20.13 -9.57
C ARG A 448 8.89 -20.58 -8.12
N LEU A 449 8.58 -19.65 -7.21
CA LEU A 449 8.24 -19.99 -5.83
C LEU A 449 6.96 -20.84 -5.83
N ARG A 450 6.97 -21.98 -5.12
CA ARG A 450 5.81 -22.89 -5.04
C ARG A 450 4.90 -22.54 -3.86
N VAL A 451 4.57 -21.25 -3.75
CA VAL A 451 3.49 -20.78 -2.88
C VAL A 451 2.24 -20.67 -3.75
N PHE A 452 1.15 -21.32 -3.36
CA PHE A 452 -0.08 -21.44 -4.13
C PHE A 452 -1.25 -20.85 -3.37
N LEU A 453 -2.13 -20.17 -4.10
CA LEU A 453 -3.38 -19.69 -3.56
C LEU A 453 -4.42 -20.82 -3.66
N THR A 454 -4.75 -21.45 -2.54
CA THR A 454 -5.64 -22.62 -2.46
C THR A 454 -6.09 -22.87 -1.02
N ASN A 455 -7.18 -23.64 -0.86
CA ASN A 455 -7.64 -24.14 0.42
C ASN A 455 -7.00 -25.51 0.68
N SER A 456 -6.11 -25.60 1.68
CA SER A 456 -5.40 -26.85 2.01
C SER A 456 -6.30 -27.97 2.56
N LEU A 457 -7.56 -27.67 2.88
CA LEU A 457 -8.58 -28.63 3.31
C LEU A 457 -9.45 -29.15 2.16
N GLU A 458 -9.40 -28.55 0.97
CA GLU A 458 -10.15 -29.02 -0.19
C GLU A 458 -9.47 -30.23 -0.84
N GLU A 459 -10.28 -31.14 -1.39
CA GLU A 459 -9.74 -32.28 -2.14
C GLU A 459 -8.96 -31.78 -3.36
N ALA A 460 -7.79 -32.38 -3.59
CA ALA A 460 -7.00 -32.08 -4.76
C ALA A 460 -7.85 -32.33 -6.02
N PRO A 461 -8.00 -31.34 -6.93
CA PRO A 461 -8.87 -31.51 -8.08
C PRO A 461 -8.37 -32.68 -8.95
N PRO A 462 -9.27 -33.46 -9.57
CA PRO A 462 -8.92 -34.65 -10.36
C PRO A 462 -8.06 -34.33 -11.59
N LYS A 463 -7.99 -33.05 -11.97
CA LYS A 463 -6.96 -32.48 -12.83
C LYS A 463 -6.16 -31.50 -11.99
N ILE A 464 -4.83 -31.66 -11.99
CA ILE A 464 -3.89 -30.68 -11.45
C ILE A 464 -3.97 -29.42 -12.32
N CYS A 465 -5.02 -28.62 -12.14
CA CYS A 465 -5.01 -27.21 -12.49
C CYS A 465 -4.51 -26.50 -11.24
N LEU A 466 -3.21 -26.60 -10.97
CA LEU A 466 -2.58 -25.58 -10.13
C LEU A 466 -2.76 -24.29 -10.93
N ILE A 467 -3.49 -23.32 -10.37
CA ILE A 467 -3.83 -22.04 -11.01
C ILE A 467 -2.61 -21.12 -11.13
N ASP A 468 -1.40 -21.69 -11.01
CA ASP A 468 -0.15 -20.98 -10.88
C ASP A 468 1.05 -21.86 -11.28
#